data_AF-A0A2D5QM89-F1
#
_entry.id   AF-A0A2D5QM89-F1
#
_cell.length_a   1.000
_cell.length_b   1.000
_cell.length_c   1.000
_cell.angle_alpha   90.00
_cell.angle_beta   90.00
_cell.angle_gamma   90.00
#
_symmetry.space_group_name_H-M   'P 1'
#
loop_
_entity.id
_entity.type
_entity.pdbx_description
1 polymer ?
#
loop_
_entity_poly.entity_id
_entity_poly.type
_entity_poly.pdbx_seq_one_letter_code
_entity_poly.pdbx_strand_id
1 'polypeptide(L)'
;AADLGEACMGDRCATGLSCLDFPGGYCGVQGCLSCVGDSICGEVAGREYCLASCNSPNDCRSGYICASAGRNGESLCIPPCMSDQDCGVGQVCGDQRYCESAAALGGACTQSDECASPWTCLSGYFPEGYCGGVGCAQCGVGGLCGQVRGQEYCLKECNAADDCRNGYICAEQKGTGRFACVPPCADDNECAVGEACGAQGVCIVNAPSAGQCGTNAACATGEVCGLNSQSNELQCMPSCVSDEACGVGKVCGVEGFCVEAIGVGLIPKPEEDSGCEQNGPARLFWLWLTVVVFLWRRKESLA
;
A
#
# COMPACT_ATOMS: atom_id res chain seq x y z
N ALA A 1 -26.56 50.95 -16.25
CA ALA A 1 -26.06 50.19 -15.10
C ALA A 1 -25.09 49.15 -15.66
N ALA A 2 -24.08 48.74 -14.89
CA ALA A 2 -23.10 47.77 -15.37
C ALA A 2 -23.75 46.37 -15.46
N ASP A 3 -23.49 45.66 -16.55
CA ASP A 3 -24.04 44.33 -16.83
C ASP A 3 -23.28 43.24 -16.06
N LEU A 4 -23.77 41.99 -16.11
CA LEU A 4 -23.14 40.84 -15.46
C LEU A 4 -21.67 40.70 -15.88
N GLY A 5 -20.76 40.58 -14.91
CA GLY A 5 -19.32 40.47 -15.15
C GLY A 5 -18.57 41.77 -15.39
N GLU A 6 -19.28 42.90 -15.48
CA GLU A 6 -18.66 44.21 -15.63
C GLU A 6 -18.13 44.78 -14.30
N ALA A 7 -17.26 45.78 -14.43
CA ALA A 7 -16.72 46.54 -13.31
C ALA A 7 -17.79 47.36 -12.60
N CYS A 8 -17.68 47.46 -11.29
CA CYS A 8 -18.57 48.29 -10.49
C CYS A 8 -17.87 48.97 -9.33
N MET A 9 -18.47 50.07 -8.87
CA MET A 9 -18.13 50.75 -7.62
C MET A 9 -19.45 51.15 -6.95
N GLY A 10 -19.73 50.58 -5.77
CA GLY A 10 -21.03 50.75 -5.10
C GLY A 10 -22.19 50.10 -5.87
N ASP A 11 -23.40 50.65 -5.79
CA ASP A 11 -24.63 50.01 -6.29
C ASP A 11 -24.88 50.15 -7.80
N ARG A 12 -23.82 50.22 -8.61
CA ARG A 12 -23.93 50.55 -10.05
C ARG A 12 -24.16 49.36 -10.96
N CYS A 13 -24.75 48.26 -10.48
CA CYS A 13 -25.05 47.08 -11.28
C CYS A 13 -26.50 47.10 -11.81
N ALA A 14 -26.76 46.35 -12.89
CA ALA A 14 -28.10 46.17 -13.43
C ALA A 14 -29.07 45.58 -12.40
N THR A 15 -30.38 45.75 -12.63
CA THR A 15 -31.41 45.30 -11.69
C THR A 15 -31.25 43.81 -11.36
N GLY A 16 -31.21 43.48 -10.07
CA GLY A 16 -31.02 42.10 -9.58
C GLY A 16 -29.56 41.69 -9.38
N LEU A 17 -28.60 42.55 -9.71
CA LEU A 17 -27.18 42.34 -9.45
C LEU A 17 -26.69 43.23 -8.30
N SER A 18 -25.61 42.78 -7.65
CA SER A 18 -24.88 43.48 -6.61
C SER A 18 -23.40 43.62 -6.99
N CYS A 19 -22.74 44.66 -6.50
CA CYS A 19 -21.30 44.79 -6.70
C CYS A 19 -20.55 43.91 -5.71
N LEU A 20 -20.02 42.80 -6.18
CA LEU A 20 -19.24 41.86 -5.38
C LEU A 20 -17.86 42.45 -5.07
N ASP A 21 -17.35 42.12 -3.88
CA ASP A 21 -16.03 42.52 -3.39
C ASP A 21 -14.91 41.68 -4.02
N PHE A 22 -14.87 41.70 -5.35
CA PHE A 22 -13.79 41.14 -6.15
C PHE A 22 -12.84 42.26 -6.60
N PRO A 23 -11.58 41.93 -6.98
CA PRO A 23 -10.64 42.92 -7.49
C PRO A 23 -11.25 43.78 -8.61
N GLY A 24 -11.32 45.09 -8.38
CA GLY A 24 -11.90 46.07 -9.32
C GLY A 24 -13.44 46.06 -9.42
N GLY A 25 -14.12 45.41 -8.47
CA GLY A 25 -15.57 45.24 -8.41
C GLY A 25 -16.11 44.33 -9.52
N TYR A 26 -17.11 43.50 -9.22
CA TYR A 26 -17.74 42.61 -10.20
C TYR A 26 -19.25 42.60 -10.03
N CYS A 27 -20.00 42.93 -11.08
CA CYS A 27 -21.46 42.80 -11.04
C CYS A 27 -21.90 41.34 -11.12
N GLY A 28 -22.47 40.83 -10.03
CA GLY A 28 -22.95 39.45 -9.89
C GLY A 28 -23.96 39.31 -8.74
N VAL A 29 -24.29 38.09 -8.34
CA VAL A 29 -25.16 37.82 -7.18
C VAL A 29 -24.42 36.97 -6.18
N GLN A 30 -24.49 37.34 -4.90
CA GLN A 30 -23.99 36.49 -3.81
C GLN A 30 -25.02 35.41 -3.48
N GLY A 31 -24.57 34.16 -3.42
CA GLY A 31 -25.40 32.97 -3.23
C GLY A 31 -26.01 32.44 -4.53
N CYS A 32 -26.46 31.19 -4.48
CA CYS A 32 -26.99 30.46 -5.64
C CYS A 32 -28.50 30.18 -5.60
N LEU A 33 -29.26 30.92 -4.79
CA LEU A 33 -30.71 30.70 -4.65
C LEU A 33 -31.48 30.97 -5.95
N SER A 34 -31.09 31.98 -6.72
CA SER A 34 -31.69 32.30 -8.02
C SER A 34 -30.74 33.16 -8.84
N CYS A 35 -29.98 32.54 -9.73
CA CYS A 35 -29.16 33.27 -10.69
C CYS A 35 -30.05 34.03 -11.68
N VAL A 36 -29.65 35.26 -12.03
CA VAL A 36 -30.41 36.14 -12.93
C VAL A 36 -29.75 36.16 -14.31
N GLY A 37 -30.58 36.18 -15.36
CA GLY A 37 -30.11 36.13 -16.74
C GLY A 37 -29.29 34.88 -17.03
N ASP A 38 -28.16 35.04 -17.72
CA ASP A 38 -27.26 33.95 -18.11
C ASP A 38 -26.16 33.68 -17.06
N SER A 39 -26.34 34.16 -15.82
CA SER A 39 -25.40 33.85 -14.75
C SER A 39 -25.51 32.39 -14.32
N ILE A 40 -24.36 31.78 -14.03
CA ILE A 40 -24.27 30.39 -13.57
C ILE A 40 -23.77 30.40 -12.13
N CYS A 41 -24.36 29.50 -11.32
CA CYS A 41 -23.94 29.28 -9.96
C CYS A 41 -22.60 28.56 -9.90
N GLY A 42 -21.65 29.11 -9.16
CA GLY A 42 -20.41 28.43 -8.81
C GLY A 42 -19.88 28.84 -7.44
N GLU A 43 -18.79 28.18 -7.06
CA GLU A 43 -18.08 28.43 -5.80
C GLU A 43 -16.74 29.11 -6.08
N VAL A 44 -16.50 30.23 -5.42
CA VAL A 44 -15.24 30.98 -5.49
C VAL A 44 -14.77 31.24 -4.06
N ALA A 45 -13.59 30.74 -3.71
CA ALA A 45 -13.00 30.89 -2.39
C ALA A 45 -13.97 30.49 -1.24
N GLY A 46 -14.62 29.33 -1.37
CA GLY A 46 -15.53 28.77 -0.37
C GLY A 46 -16.87 29.49 -0.25
N ARG A 47 -17.22 30.35 -1.21
CA ARG A 47 -18.48 31.11 -1.22
C ARG A 47 -19.18 30.95 -2.56
N GLU A 48 -20.49 30.94 -2.50
CA GLU A 48 -21.33 30.76 -3.67
C GLU A 48 -21.68 32.09 -4.33
N TYR A 49 -21.61 32.12 -5.66
CA TYR A 49 -21.96 33.29 -6.46
C TYR A 49 -22.62 32.88 -7.78
N CYS A 50 -23.49 33.74 -8.29
CA CYS A 50 -23.91 33.70 -9.69
C CYS A 50 -23.04 34.66 -10.50
N LEU A 51 -22.23 34.11 -11.40
CA LEU A 51 -21.22 34.83 -12.17
C LEU A 51 -21.44 34.65 -13.68
N ALA A 52 -20.81 35.50 -14.49
CA ALA A 52 -20.82 35.34 -15.94
C ALA A 52 -20.17 34.01 -16.33
N SER A 53 -20.85 33.25 -17.20
CA SER A 53 -20.29 32.07 -17.85
C SER A 53 -19.22 32.47 -18.88
N CYS A 54 -18.31 31.56 -19.19
CA CYS A 54 -17.33 31.73 -20.25
C CYS A 54 -17.07 30.41 -20.98
N ASN A 55 -16.59 30.51 -22.22
CA ASN A 55 -16.09 29.40 -23.02
C ASN A 55 -14.59 29.58 -23.34
N SER A 56 -14.08 30.81 -23.21
CA SER A 56 -12.68 31.14 -23.45
C SER A 56 -12.17 32.22 -22.48
N PRO A 57 -10.86 32.34 -22.27
CA PRO A 57 -10.29 33.41 -21.44
C PRO A 57 -10.64 34.83 -21.91
N ASN A 58 -10.96 35.01 -23.19
CA ASN A 58 -11.31 36.33 -23.76
C ASN A 58 -12.74 36.76 -23.46
N ASP A 59 -13.58 35.85 -22.98
CA ASP A 59 -14.95 36.16 -22.56
C ASP A 59 -14.95 36.90 -21.21
N CYS A 60 -13.85 36.76 -20.45
CA CYS A 60 -13.67 37.38 -19.17
C CYS A 60 -13.00 38.75 -19.28
N ARG A 61 -13.41 39.67 -18.41
CA ARG A 61 -12.76 40.98 -18.27
C ARG A 61 -11.28 40.80 -17.90
N SER A 62 -10.43 41.73 -18.36
CA SER A 62 -9.02 41.78 -17.96
C SER A 62 -8.85 41.68 -16.44
N GLY A 63 -7.95 40.78 -16.00
CA GLY A 63 -7.74 40.46 -14.60
C GLY A 63 -8.57 39.28 -14.07
N TYR A 64 -9.47 38.72 -14.88
CA TYR A 64 -10.28 37.54 -14.56
C TYR A 64 -9.88 36.39 -15.49
N ILE A 65 -10.11 35.16 -15.03
CA ILE A 65 -9.84 33.94 -15.79
C ILE A 65 -11.15 33.17 -16.02
N CYS A 66 -11.17 32.38 -17.10
CA CYS A 66 -12.24 31.44 -17.36
C CYS A 66 -11.87 30.08 -16.75
N ALA A 67 -12.56 29.68 -15.69
CA ALA A 67 -12.23 28.46 -14.92
C ALA A 67 -13.47 27.65 -14.57
N SER A 68 -13.31 26.34 -14.42
CA SER A 68 -14.40 25.38 -14.15
C SER A 68 -14.86 25.40 -12.69
N ALA A 69 -15.40 26.54 -12.25
CA ALA A 69 -15.87 26.78 -10.89
C ALA A 69 -17.39 26.62 -10.72
N GLY A 70 -18.12 26.28 -11.78
CA GLY A 70 -19.56 26.01 -11.75
C GLY A 70 -19.89 24.73 -11.01
N ARG A 71 -21.06 24.67 -10.34
CA ARG A 71 -21.47 23.49 -9.55
C ARG A 71 -21.57 22.19 -10.36
N ASN A 72 -21.76 22.26 -11.67
CA ASN A 72 -21.81 21.11 -12.57
C ASN A 72 -20.61 21.09 -13.53
N GLY A 73 -19.51 21.75 -13.17
CA GLY A 73 -18.30 21.85 -14.00
C GLY A 73 -18.37 22.91 -15.09
N GLU A 74 -19.35 23.82 -15.07
CA GLU A 74 -19.41 24.94 -15.99
C GLU A 74 -18.26 25.94 -15.74
N SER A 75 -17.83 26.62 -16.80
CA SER A 75 -16.77 27.62 -16.70
C SER A 75 -17.32 29.02 -16.42
N LEU A 76 -16.71 29.71 -15.45
CA LEU A 76 -17.10 31.02 -14.93
C LEU A 76 -15.95 32.01 -15.02
N CYS A 77 -16.27 33.29 -15.18
CA CYS A 77 -15.29 34.36 -15.06
C CYS A 77 -15.05 34.72 -13.60
N ILE A 78 -13.91 34.29 -13.06
CA ILE A 78 -13.55 34.45 -11.64
C ILE A 78 -12.20 35.17 -11.48
N PRO A 79 -11.96 35.86 -10.35
CA PRO A 79 -10.65 36.41 -10.07
C PRO A 79 -9.65 35.25 -9.86
N PRO A 80 -8.41 35.38 -10.36
CA PRO A 80 -7.39 34.36 -10.11
C PRO A 80 -6.93 34.40 -8.65
N CYS A 81 -6.69 33.24 -8.04
CA CYS A 81 -5.97 33.14 -6.78
C CYS A 81 -4.46 33.26 -7.03
N MET A 82 -3.73 33.80 -6.05
CA MET A 82 -2.26 33.92 -6.05
C MET A 82 -1.62 32.95 -5.05
N SER A 83 -2.37 32.53 -4.04
CA SER A 83 -1.96 31.55 -3.03
C SER A 83 -3.19 30.89 -2.39
N ASP A 84 -2.98 29.82 -1.63
CA ASP A 84 -4.05 29.12 -0.92
C ASP A 84 -4.78 29.98 0.10
N GLN A 85 -4.16 31.09 0.56
CA GLN A 85 -4.81 32.06 1.43
C GLN A 85 -5.95 32.83 0.74
N ASP A 86 -5.96 32.85 -0.59
CA ASP A 86 -7.04 33.46 -1.37
C ASP A 86 -8.25 32.52 -1.51
N CYS A 87 -8.09 31.25 -1.10
CA CYS A 87 -9.10 30.21 -1.24
C CYS A 87 -9.89 29.97 0.04
N GLY A 88 -11.07 29.36 -0.11
CA GLY A 88 -11.92 29.01 1.01
C GLY A 88 -11.37 27.84 1.82
N VAL A 89 -11.95 27.59 2.99
CA VAL A 89 -11.63 26.40 3.78
C VAL A 89 -11.85 25.15 2.93
N GLY A 90 -10.83 24.29 2.82
CA GLY A 90 -10.89 23.06 2.03
C GLY A 90 -10.64 23.26 0.54
N GLN A 91 -10.10 24.41 0.13
CA GLN A 91 -9.69 24.70 -1.24
C GLN A 91 -8.22 25.12 -1.30
N VAL A 92 -7.61 24.91 -2.46
CA VAL A 92 -6.24 25.33 -2.79
C VAL A 92 -6.18 26.09 -4.10
N CYS A 93 -5.17 26.93 -4.24
CA CYS A 93 -4.93 27.64 -5.49
C CYS A 93 -4.23 26.71 -6.48
N GLY A 94 -5.00 26.12 -7.39
CA GLY A 94 -4.47 25.22 -8.42
C GLY A 94 -3.58 25.92 -9.45
N ASP A 95 -2.90 25.13 -10.28
CA ASP A 95 -1.97 25.64 -11.31
C ASP A 95 -2.63 26.59 -12.32
N GLN A 96 -3.93 26.41 -12.57
CA GLN A 96 -4.72 27.28 -13.44
C GLN A 96 -5.11 28.60 -12.77
N ARG A 97 -4.67 28.82 -11.52
CA ARG A 97 -4.90 30.00 -10.68
C ARG A 97 -6.37 30.20 -10.31
N TYR A 98 -7.12 29.12 -10.10
CA TYR A 98 -8.41 29.18 -9.41
C TYR A 98 -8.43 28.25 -8.21
N CYS A 99 -9.36 28.52 -7.30
CA CYS A 99 -9.54 27.70 -6.10
C CYS A 99 -10.20 26.37 -6.47
N GLU A 100 -9.43 25.30 -6.34
CA GLU A 100 -9.88 23.92 -6.53
C GLU A 100 -10.13 23.28 -5.17
N SER A 101 -10.94 22.21 -5.11
CA SER A 101 -11.09 21.45 -3.87
C SER A 101 -9.74 20.83 -3.47
N ALA A 102 -9.29 21.10 -2.25
CA ALA A 102 -8.07 20.51 -1.72
C ALA A 102 -8.21 18.98 -1.71
N ALA A 103 -7.10 18.28 -1.96
CA ALA A 103 -7.08 16.83 -2.04
C ALA A 103 -7.57 16.21 -0.72
N ALA A 104 -8.61 15.37 -0.81
CA ALA A 104 -9.15 14.67 0.34
C ALA A 104 -8.16 13.63 0.89
N LEU A 105 -8.50 13.00 2.02
CA LEU A 105 -7.72 11.90 2.58
C LEU A 105 -7.42 10.82 1.52
N GLY A 106 -6.14 10.50 1.34
CA GLY A 106 -5.62 9.56 0.34
C GLY A 106 -5.41 10.14 -1.06
N GLY A 107 -5.67 11.43 -1.26
CA GLY A 107 -5.31 12.15 -2.49
C GLY A 107 -3.79 12.27 -2.65
N ALA A 108 -3.36 12.47 -3.90
CA ALA A 108 -1.97 12.80 -4.21
C ALA A 108 -1.64 14.21 -3.71
N CYS A 109 -0.38 14.47 -3.39
CA CYS A 109 0.08 15.81 -3.04
C CYS A 109 1.59 15.94 -3.21
N THR A 110 2.07 17.17 -3.39
CA THR A 110 3.50 17.48 -3.25
C THR A 110 3.80 18.34 -2.04
N GLN A 111 2.82 19.12 -1.59
CA GLN A 111 2.91 20.02 -0.44
C GLN A 111 1.69 19.88 0.46
N SER A 112 1.82 20.25 1.74
CA SER A 112 0.76 20.02 2.74
C SER A 112 -0.45 20.93 2.59
N ASP A 113 -0.30 22.05 1.91
CA ASP A 113 -1.35 23.00 1.64
C ASP A 113 -2.34 22.46 0.57
N GLU A 114 -1.87 21.65 -0.38
CA GLU A 114 -2.68 20.88 -1.34
C GLU A 114 -3.72 19.94 -0.69
N CYS A 115 -3.56 19.62 0.60
CA CYS A 115 -4.41 18.69 1.31
C CYS A 115 -5.54 19.38 2.06
N ALA A 116 -6.74 18.80 2.00
CA ALA A 116 -7.87 19.27 2.77
C ALA A 116 -7.54 19.21 4.28
N SER A 117 -7.83 20.28 5.01
CA SER A 117 -7.66 20.28 6.48
C SER A 117 -8.47 19.13 7.11
N PRO A 118 -7.90 18.37 8.08
CA PRO A 118 -6.66 18.60 8.81
C PRO A 118 -5.43 17.87 8.26
N TRP A 119 -5.47 17.40 7.01
CA TRP A 119 -4.42 16.55 6.45
C TRP A 119 -3.16 17.34 6.08
N THR A 120 -2.05 16.63 6.11
CA THR A 120 -0.73 17.08 5.64
C THR A 120 -0.25 16.14 4.55
N CYS A 121 0.62 16.64 3.69
CA CYS A 121 1.18 15.80 2.65
C CYS A 121 2.26 14.88 3.20
N LEU A 122 1.94 13.59 3.29
CA LEU A 122 2.89 12.55 3.67
C LEU A 122 3.77 12.22 2.47
N SER A 123 5.08 12.24 2.66
CA SER A 123 6.07 11.91 1.63
C SER A 123 7.04 10.82 2.13
N GLY A 124 7.99 10.41 1.29
CA GLY A 124 8.93 9.33 1.59
C GLY A 124 8.38 7.97 1.16
N TYR A 125 7.64 7.31 2.05
CA TYR A 125 7.06 5.97 1.77
C TYR A 125 5.79 6.00 0.91
N PHE A 126 5.25 7.19 0.67
CA PHE A 126 4.02 7.43 -0.04
C PHE A 126 4.35 7.90 -1.48
N PRO A 127 4.25 7.03 -2.50
CA PRO A 127 4.56 7.40 -3.86
C PRO A 127 3.62 8.52 -4.33
N GLU A 128 4.19 9.57 -4.94
CA GLU A 128 3.48 10.79 -5.38
C GLU A 128 2.74 11.53 -4.25
N GLY A 129 3.19 11.32 -3.00
CA GLY A 129 2.59 11.89 -1.81
C GLY A 129 1.21 11.34 -1.46
N TYR A 130 0.79 11.60 -0.23
CA TYR A 130 -0.50 11.16 0.29
C TYR A 130 -1.04 12.15 1.29
N CYS A 131 -2.20 12.75 1.01
CA CYS A 131 -2.89 13.57 1.99
C CYS A 131 -3.38 12.69 3.13
N GLY A 132 -2.75 12.83 4.30
CA GLY A 132 -3.04 12.04 5.50
C GLY A 132 -2.55 12.75 6.76
N GLY A 133 -2.52 12.05 7.88
CA GLY A 133 -2.02 12.59 9.15
C GLY A 133 -1.00 11.66 9.77
N VAL A 134 0.03 12.21 10.43
CA VAL A 134 0.95 11.41 11.24
C VAL A 134 0.31 11.15 12.60
N GLY A 135 0.32 9.88 13.03
CA GLY A 135 -0.34 9.43 14.25
C GLY A 135 -1.85 9.30 14.09
N CYS A 136 -2.50 8.78 15.14
CA CYS A 136 -3.91 8.37 15.08
C CYS A 136 -4.85 9.19 15.96
N ALA A 137 -4.41 10.36 16.42
CA ALA A 137 -5.20 11.15 17.35
C ALA A 137 -6.55 11.58 16.77
N GLN A 138 -6.62 11.87 15.45
CA GLN A 138 -7.81 12.42 14.81
C GLN A 138 -7.92 12.03 13.32
N CYS A 139 -8.18 10.75 13.02
CA CYS A 139 -8.41 10.31 11.63
C CYS A 139 -9.79 10.67 11.06
N GLY A 140 -10.65 11.34 11.83
CA GLY A 140 -11.93 11.85 11.34
C GLY A 140 -12.84 10.78 10.75
N VAL A 141 -13.82 11.21 9.95
CA VAL A 141 -14.73 10.32 9.21
C VAL A 141 -14.06 9.89 7.91
N GLY A 142 -14.09 8.59 7.60
CA GLY A 142 -13.48 8.02 6.39
C GLY A 142 -11.97 7.73 6.50
N GLY A 143 -11.34 8.13 7.62
CA GLY A 143 -9.97 7.74 7.95
C GLY A 143 -9.91 6.57 8.92
N LEU A 144 -8.96 5.68 8.66
CA LEU A 144 -8.58 4.58 9.52
C LEU A 144 -7.16 4.84 10.04
N CYS A 145 -6.96 4.63 11.34
CA CYS A 145 -5.62 4.54 11.91
C CYS A 145 -4.94 3.28 11.39
N GLY A 146 -3.97 3.43 10.51
CA GLY A 146 -3.18 2.35 9.92
C GLY A 146 -1.71 2.45 10.26
N GLN A 147 -0.97 1.37 10.03
CA GLN A 147 0.48 1.35 10.19
C GLN A 147 1.14 1.17 8.83
N VAL A 148 2.11 2.02 8.53
CA VAL A 148 2.95 1.89 7.34
C VAL A 148 4.39 1.90 7.83
N ARG A 149 5.07 0.76 7.65
CA ARG A 149 6.50 0.59 7.99
C ARG A 149 6.78 1.02 9.43
N GLY A 150 6.07 0.42 10.38
CA GLY A 150 6.26 0.69 11.80
C GLY A 150 5.67 2.00 12.33
N GLN A 151 5.27 2.95 11.48
CA GLN A 151 4.71 4.25 11.91
C GLN A 151 3.20 4.33 11.69
N GLU A 152 2.51 4.99 12.61
CA GLU A 152 1.06 5.19 12.54
C GLU A 152 0.68 6.40 11.69
N TYR A 153 -0.34 6.23 10.85
CA TYR A 153 -0.89 7.25 9.98
C TYR A 153 -2.41 7.19 9.94
N CYS A 154 -3.05 8.33 9.66
CA CYS A 154 -4.42 8.39 9.21
C CYS A 154 -4.48 8.12 7.71
N LEU A 155 -5.07 7.00 7.34
CA LEU A 155 -5.16 6.48 5.98
C LEU A 155 -6.61 6.39 5.55
N LYS A 156 -6.88 6.57 4.25
CA LYS A 156 -8.18 6.36 3.64
C LYS A 156 -8.61 4.90 3.81
N GLU A 157 -9.79 4.68 4.38
CA GLU A 157 -10.41 3.36 4.47
C GLU A 157 -10.80 2.84 3.07
N CYS A 158 -10.71 1.53 2.87
CA CYS A 158 -11.05 0.87 1.61
C CYS A 158 -11.75 -0.47 1.88
N ASN A 159 -12.44 -0.99 0.87
CA ASN A 159 -13.06 -2.31 0.86
C ASN A 159 -12.55 -3.17 -0.31
N ALA A 160 -12.06 -2.53 -1.38
CA ALA A 160 -11.49 -3.16 -2.56
C ALA A 160 -10.26 -2.40 -3.05
N ALA A 161 -9.46 -3.03 -3.92
CA ALA A 161 -8.29 -2.41 -4.52
C ALA A 161 -8.63 -1.12 -5.29
N ASP A 162 -9.77 -1.10 -5.98
CA ASP A 162 -10.22 0.04 -6.79
C ASP A 162 -10.63 1.28 -5.95
N ASP A 163 -10.79 1.13 -4.63
CA ASP A 163 -11.01 2.27 -3.73
C ASP A 163 -9.72 3.09 -3.53
N CYS A 164 -8.57 2.49 -3.84
CA CYS A 164 -7.25 3.08 -3.69
C CYS A 164 -6.75 3.68 -5.00
N ARG A 165 -5.96 4.75 -4.88
CA ARG A 165 -5.28 5.38 -6.01
C ARG A 165 -4.23 4.41 -6.59
N ASN A 166 -3.92 4.55 -7.87
CA ASN A 166 -2.80 3.84 -8.49
C ASN A 166 -1.52 4.00 -7.66
N GLY A 167 -0.80 2.90 -7.46
CA GLY A 167 0.39 2.86 -6.59
C GLY A 167 0.08 2.57 -5.12
N TYR A 168 -1.19 2.31 -4.76
CA TYR A 168 -1.62 1.91 -3.42
C TYR A 168 -2.44 0.62 -3.48
N ILE A 169 -2.42 -0.14 -2.38
CA ILE A 169 -3.17 -1.38 -2.22
C ILE A 169 -4.09 -1.28 -1.01
N CYS A 170 -5.24 -1.97 -1.09
CA CYS A 170 -6.17 -2.06 0.02
C CYS A 170 -5.76 -3.21 0.94
N ALA A 171 -5.23 -2.89 2.13
CA ALA A 171 -4.66 -3.87 3.05
C ALA A 171 -5.24 -3.76 4.46
N GLU A 172 -5.40 -4.91 5.12
CA GLU A 172 -5.90 -4.96 6.49
C GLU A 172 -4.92 -4.28 7.47
N GLN A 173 -5.47 -3.49 8.38
CA GLN A 173 -4.68 -2.78 9.38
C GLN A 173 -4.74 -3.49 10.74
N LYS A 174 -3.58 -3.90 11.26
CA LYS A 174 -3.38 -4.42 12.63
C LYS A 174 -4.37 -5.53 13.07
N GLY A 175 -4.83 -6.38 12.15
CA GLY A 175 -5.77 -7.47 12.48
C GLY A 175 -7.16 -6.97 12.94
N THR A 176 -7.52 -5.74 12.60
CA THR A 176 -8.79 -5.13 13.02
C THR A 176 -9.97 -5.55 12.17
N GLY A 177 -9.75 -6.30 11.08
CA GLY A 177 -10.75 -6.58 10.04
C GLY A 177 -11.12 -5.34 9.21
N ARG A 178 -10.41 -4.21 9.37
CA ARG A 178 -10.59 -2.99 8.58
C ARG A 178 -9.41 -2.78 7.66
N PHE A 179 -9.67 -2.25 6.47
CA PHE A 179 -8.67 -2.10 5.43
C PHE A 179 -8.43 -0.62 5.12
N ALA A 180 -7.19 -0.28 4.80
CA ALA A 180 -6.81 1.06 4.34
C ALA A 180 -5.91 1.00 3.11
N CYS A 181 -5.90 2.10 2.36
CA CYS A 181 -5.00 2.29 1.25
C CYS A 181 -3.59 2.56 1.77
N VAL A 182 -2.69 1.59 1.58
CA VAL A 182 -1.28 1.65 1.97
C VAL A 182 -0.37 1.58 0.75
N PRO A 183 0.82 2.20 0.79
CA PRO A 183 1.82 1.97 -0.25
C PRO A 183 2.29 0.51 -0.21
N PRO A 184 2.52 -0.13 -1.37
CA PRO A 184 3.07 -1.47 -1.41
C PRO A 184 4.57 -1.47 -1.02
N CYS A 185 5.09 -2.65 -0.70
CA CYS A 185 6.52 -2.95 -0.62
C CYS A 185 6.93 -3.83 -1.81
N ALA A 186 8.18 -3.72 -2.27
CA ALA A 186 8.75 -4.66 -3.25
C ALA A 186 9.65 -5.72 -2.61
N ASP A 187 10.31 -5.39 -1.49
CA ASP A 187 11.16 -6.31 -0.74
C ASP A 187 11.20 -5.98 0.77
N ASP A 188 11.81 -6.86 1.55
CA ASP A 188 11.85 -6.78 3.02
C ASP A 188 12.57 -5.52 3.55
N ASN A 189 13.48 -4.92 2.79
CA ASN A 189 14.19 -3.71 3.21
C ASN A 189 13.30 -2.47 3.18
N GLU A 190 12.16 -2.55 2.49
CA GLU A 190 11.17 -1.48 2.50
C GLU A 190 10.30 -1.49 3.76
N CYS A 191 10.28 -2.59 4.50
CA CYS A 191 9.46 -2.76 5.70
C CYS A 191 10.21 -2.32 6.97
N ALA A 192 9.47 -2.10 8.07
CA ALA A 192 10.13 -1.80 9.34
C ALA A 192 10.89 -3.00 9.89
N VAL A 193 11.80 -2.74 10.82
CA VAL A 193 12.52 -3.80 11.55
C VAL A 193 11.49 -4.74 12.21
N GLY A 194 11.53 -6.02 11.84
CA GLY A 194 10.58 -7.04 12.32
C GLY A 194 9.38 -7.29 11.39
N GLU A 195 9.31 -6.64 10.24
CA GLU A 195 8.32 -6.87 9.19
C GLU A 195 9.00 -7.51 7.95
N ALA A 196 8.24 -8.21 7.11
CA ALA A 196 8.65 -8.64 5.78
C ALA A 196 7.61 -8.24 4.74
N CYS A 197 8.06 -8.14 3.50
CA CYS A 197 7.18 -7.88 2.39
C CYS A 197 6.41 -9.15 2.01
N GLY A 198 5.13 -9.20 2.36
CA GLY A 198 4.26 -10.32 2.02
C GLY A 198 4.01 -10.40 0.52
N ALA A 199 3.53 -11.56 0.05
CA ALA A 199 3.25 -11.80 -1.37
C ALA A 199 2.20 -10.83 -1.98
N GLN A 200 1.36 -10.20 -1.15
CA GLN A 200 0.43 -9.15 -1.59
C GLN A 200 1.08 -7.75 -1.70
N GLY A 201 2.39 -7.62 -1.45
CA GLY A 201 3.08 -6.34 -1.40
C GLY A 201 2.76 -5.53 -0.15
N VAL A 202 2.34 -6.17 0.95
CA VAL A 202 2.07 -5.49 2.24
C VAL A 202 3.18 -5.88 3.21
N CYS A 203 3.73 -4.89 3.92
CA CYS A 203 4.58 -5.17 5.07
C CYS A 203 3.73 -5.81 6.17
N ILE A 204 3.92 -7.10 6.36
CA ILE A 204 3.32 -7.84 7.46
C ILE A 204 4.35 -7.85 8.57
N VAL A 205 3.92 -7.67 9.82
CA VAL A 205 4.73 -8.09 10.97
C VAL A 205 5.03 -9.54 10.67
N ASN A 206 6.31 -9.87 10.45
CA ASN A 206 6.72 -11.26 10.45
C ASN A 206 6.24 -11.73 11.80
N ALA A 207 5.14 -12.49 11.85
CA ALA A 207 4.69 -13.12 13.07
C ALA A 207 5.92 -13.89 13.53
N PRO A 208 6.66 -13.40 14.53
CA PRO A 208 7.95 -13.97 14.76
C PRO A 208 7.63 -15.24 15.50
N SER A 209 8.28 -16.28 15.07
CA SER A 209 8.84 -17.17 16.05
C SER A 209 10.04 -17.79 15.34
N ALA A 210 11.28 -17.43 15.68
CA ALA A 210 11.94 -17.97 16.87
C ALA A 210 11.06 -18.99 17.62
N GLY A 211 10.54 -20.02 16.93
CA GLY A 211 9.55 -20.90 17.55
C GLY A 211 8.65 -21.70 16.61
N GLN A 212 7.97 -21.12 15.61
CA GLN A 212 6.80 -21.77 14.96
C GLN A 212 6.66 -21.43 13.46
N CYS A 213 7.41 -22.12 12.61
CA CYS A 213 7.16 -22.29 11.19
C CYS A 213 6.06 -23.33 10.96
N GLY A 214 5.17 -23.11 9.98
CA GLY A 214 4.14 -24.08 9.61
C GLY A 214 4.57 -25.06 8.51
N THR A 215 5.46 -24.61 7.62
CA THR A 215 6.05 -25.38 6.52
C THR A 215 7.41 -24.80 6.14
N ASN A 216 8.21 -25.50 5.33
CA ASN A 216 9.50 -25.00 4.84
C ASN A 216 9.40 -23.69 4.04
N ALA A 217 8.25 -23.42 3.41
CA ALA A 217 8.03 -22.19 2.66
C ALA A 217 7.91 -20.93 3.55
N ALA A 218 7.70 -21.12 4.86
CA ALA A 218 7.68 -20.03 5.82
C ALA A 218 9.09 -19.62 6.30
N CYS A 219 10.13 -20.35 5.88
CA CYS A 219 11.50 -20.11 6.29
C CYS A 219 12.31 -19.38 5.22
N ALA A 220 13.37 -18.68 5.63
CA ALA A 220 14.25 -17.99 4.69
C ALA A 220 14.96 -18.98 3.76
N THR A 221 15.48 -18.48 2.62
CA THR A 221 16.24 -19.33 1.69
C THR A 221 17.44 -19.95 2.41
N GLY A 222 17.52 -21.28 2.43
CA GLY A 222 18.55 -22.04 3.14
C GLY A 222 18.11 -22.59 4.51
N GLU A 223 16.89 -22.31 4.94
CA GLU A 223 16.30 -22.83 6.17
C GLU A 223 15.13 -23.79 5.87
N VAL A 224 14.86 -24.69 6.81
CA VAL A 224 13.72 -25.61 6.80
C VAL A 224 13.00 -25.56 8.13
N CYS A 225 11.72 -25.92 8.11
CA CYS A 225 10.89 -25.90 9.29
C CYS A 225 11.05 -27.20 10.09
N GLY A 226 11.57 -27.13 11.32
CA GLY A 226 11.85 -28.30 12.15
C GLY A 226 11.59 -28.07 13.64
N LEU A 227 11.27 -29.12 14.41
CA LEU A 227 11.03 -29.00 15.85
C LEU A 227 12.35 -28.71 16.60
N ASN A 228 12.39 -27.62 17.37
CA ASN A 228 13.46 -27.37 18.32
C ASN A 228 13.32 -28.33 19.51
N SER A 229 14.35 -29.16 19.74
CA SER A 229 14.36 -30.19 20.78
C SER A 229 14.32 -29.65 22.22
N GLN A 230 14.67 -28.36 22.44
CA GLN A 230 14.66 -27.73 23.75
C GLN A 230 13.30 -27.11 24.10
N SER A 231 12.63 -26.48 23.12
CA SER A 231 11.34 -25.81 23.34
C SER A 231 10.13 -26.65 22.93
N ASN A 232 10.34 -27.69 22.11
CA ASN A 232 9.30 -28.49 21.46
C ASN A 232 8.35 -27.64 20.57
N GLU A 233 8.90 -26.60 19.94
CA GLU A 233 8.20 -25.72 19.00
C GLU A 233 8.89 -25.77 17.62
N LEU A 234 8.13 -25.65 16.52
CA LEU A 234 8.61 -25.70 15.13
C LEU A 234 9.45 -24.49 14.72
N GLN A 235 10.78 -24.50 14.69
CA GLN A 235 11.58 -23.32 14.29
C GLN A 235 12.11 -23.45 12.86
N CYS A 236 12.32 -22.33 12.19
CA CYS A 236 13.16 -22.32 11.00
C CYS A 236 14.61 -22.59 11.41
N MET A 237 15.18 -23.67 10.90
CA MET A 237 16.53 -24.14 11.20
C MET A 237 17.34 -24.22 9.90
N PRO A 238 18.67 -24.01 9.94
CA PRO A 238 19.51 -24.18 8.75
C PRO A 238 19.34 -25.58 8.15
N SER A 239 19.15 -25.62 6.83
CA SER A 239 19.09 -26.87 6.07
C SER A 239 20.47 -27.52 5.97
N CYS A 240 20.50 -28.84 5.86
CA CYS A 240 21.74 -29.61 5.66
C CYS A 240 21.53 -30.73 4.62
N VAL A 241 22.62 -31.09 3.95
CA VAL A 241 22.69 -32.25 3.04
C VAL A 241 23.72 -33.29 3.47
N SER A 242 24.56 -32.96 4.45
CA SER A 242 25.54 -33.86 5.05
C SER A 242 25.90 -33.38 6.47
N ASP A 243 26.52 -34.24 7.27
CA ASP A 243 26.93 -33.93 8.64
C ASP A 243 27.95 -32.80 8.71
N GLU A 244 28.81 -32.67 7.68
CA GLU A 244 29.82 -31.61 7.60
C GLU A 244 29.19 -30.22 7.50
N ALA A 245 27.97 -30.11 6.95
CA ALA A 245 27.25 -28.84 6.85
C ALA A 245 26.74 -28.34 8.22
N CYS A 246 26.67 -29.21 9.22
CA CYS A 246 26.08 -28.91 10.53
C CYS A 246 27.05 -28.39 11.59
N GLY A 247 28.36 -28.43 11.31
CA GLY A 247 29.40 -28.07 12.27
C GLY A 247 29.63 -29.12 13.36
N VAL A 248 30.65 -28.88 14.19
CA VAL A 248 31.10 -29.86 15.21
C VAL A 248 30.01 -30.13 16.25
N GLY A 249 29.73 -31.40 16.51
CA GLY A 249 28.76 -31.84 17.53
C GLY A 249 27.32 -31.97 17.05
N LYS A 250 27.06 -31.71 15.77
CA LYS A 250 25.75 -31.85 15.15
C LYS A 250 25.80 -32.80 13.95
N VAL A 251 24.67 -33.41 13.64
CA VAL A 251 24.49 -34.29 12.47
C VAL A 251 23.28 -33.84 11.67
N CYS A 252 23.29 -34.15 10.38
CA CYS A 252 22.18 -33.84 9.51
C CYS A 252 21.07 -34.88 9.72
N GLY A 253 19.96 -34.45 10.31
CA GLY A 253 18.80 -35.30 10.53
C GLY A 253 18.17 -35.75 9.20
N VAL A 254 17.41 -36.84 9.25
CA VAL A 254 16.65 -37.35 8.08
C VAL A 254 15.63 -36.35 7.54
N GLU A 255 15.26 -35.37 8.35
CA GLU A 255 14.34 -34.28 7.99
C GLU A 255 15.07 -33.08 7.34
N GLY A 256 16.40 -33.16 7.16
CA GLY A 256 17.19 -32.16 6.43
C GLY A 256 17.60 -30.94 7.25
N PHE A 257 17.60 -31.01 8.58
CA PHE A 257 18.13 -29.99 9.47
C PHE A 257 19.12 -30.55 10.50
N CYS A 258 19.95 -29.67 11.05
CA CYS A 258 21.01 -30.04 11.99
C CYS A 258 20.48 -30.26 13.41
N VAL A 259 20.73 -31.45 13.97
CA VAL A 259 20.40 -31.82 15.36
C VAL A 259 21.66 -32.12 16.17
N GLU A 260 21.63 -31.96 17.49
CA GLU A 260 22.75 -32.39 18.35
C GLU A 260 22.90 -33.92 18.32
N ALA A 261 24.14 -34.40 18.25
CA ALA A 261 24.46 -35.82 18.33
C ALA A 261 24.33 -36.32 19.78
N ILE A 262 23.10 -36.55 20.25
CA ILE A 262 22.85 -37.03 21.62
C ILE A 262 23.11 -38.54 21.68
N GLY A 263 24.13 -38.95 22.43
CA GLY A 263 24.20 -40.30 23.02
C GLY A 263 24.65 -41.46 22.13
N VAL A 264 24.93 -41.24 20.84
CA VAL A 264 25.76 -42.19 20.10
C VAL A 264 27.19 -41.84 20.46
N GLY A 265 27.71 -42.46 21.52
CA GLY A 265 29.14 -42.41 21.79
C GLY A 265 29.84 -42.72 20.48
N LEU A 266 30.53 -41.71 19.92
CA LEU A 266 31.30 -41.88 18.70
C LEU A 266 32.21 -43.06 18.97
N ILE A 267 31.87 -44.23 18.42
CA ILE A 267 32.79 -45.35 18.39
C ILE A 267 33.98 -44.75 17.64
N PRO A 268 35.13 -44.56 18.29
CA PRO A 268 36.27 -43.94 17.64
C PRO A 268 36.48 -44.71 16.35
N LYS A 269 36.49 -43.97 15.23
CA LYS A 269 36.75 -44.48 13.90
C LYS A 269 37.96 -45.43 14.05
N PRO A 270 37.78 -46.75 13.83
CA PRO A 270 38.90 -47.68 14.02
C PRO A 270 40.03 -47.18 13.13
N GLU A 271 41.17 -46.94 13.75
CA GLU A 271 42.43 -46.69 13.04
C GLU A 271 42.57 -47.78 11.98
N GLU A 272 42.83 -47.34 10.76
CA GLU A 272 43.10 -48.17 9.59
C GLU A 272 44.37 -48.99 9.87
N ASP A 273 44.22 -50.08 10.61
CA ASP A 273 45.24 -51.11 10.70
C ASP A 273 44.92 -52.21 9.69
N SER A 274 45.84 -52.28 8.74
CA SER A 274 45.97 -53.23 7.66
C SER A 274 45.82 -54.69 8.12
N GLY A 275 44.98 -55.43 7.41
CA GLY A 275 45.17 -56.86 7.20
C GLY A 275 44.18 -57.77 7.91
N CYS A 276 43.20 -58.26 7.16
CA CYS A 276 42.76 -59.65 7.23
C CYS A 276 42.10 -60.04 5.90
N GLU A 277 42.92 -60.66 5.07
CA GLU A 277 42.54 -61.53 3.96
C GLU A 277 41.57 -62.61 4.48
N GLN A 278 40.30 -62.57 4.06
CA GLN A 278 39.40 -63.72 4.19
C GLN A 278 38.66 -63.98 2.88
N ASN A 279 39.24 -64.93 2.16
CA ASN A 279 38.61 -65.72 1.11
C ASN A 279 37.39 -66.48 1.67
N GLY A 280 36.22 -66.37 1.02
CA GLY A 280 35.05 -67.22 1.30
C GLY A 280 33.86 -66.94 0.37
N PRO A 281 33.32 -67.92 -0.38
CA PRO A 281 32.47 -67.66 -1.54
C PRO A 281 30.97 -67.58 -1.20
N ALA A 282 30.38 -66.39 -1.27
CA ALA A 282 28.94 -66.20 -1.29
C ALA A 282 28.41 -66.13 -2.74
N ARG A 283 28.56 -67.22 -3.49
CA ARG A 283 27.90 -67.43 -4.79
C ARG A 283 26.98 -68.63 -4.68
N LEU A 284 25.76 -68.46 -4.16
CA LEU A 284 24.68 -69.45 -4.34
C LEU A 284 23.26 -68.93 -4.07
N PHE A 285 23.07 -67.69 -3.60
CA PHE A 285 21.73 -67.17 -3.29
C PHE A 285 20.97 -66.54 -4.47
N TRP A 286 21.62 -66.31 -5.62
CA TRP A 286 21.00 -65.66 -6.78
C TRP A 286 20.23 -66.59 -7.73
N LEU A 287 20.26 -67.91 -7.51
CA LEU A 287 19.60 -68.89 -8.40
C LEU A 287 18.18 -69.29 -7.97
N TRP A 288 17.73 -68.93 -6.77
CA TRP A 288 16.36 -69.24 -6.33
C TRP A 288 15.32 -68.17 -6.69
N LEU A 289 15.74 -66.94 -6.98
CA LEU A 289 14.80 -65.83 -7.25
C LEU A 289 14.31 -65.77 -8.71
N THR A 290 15.02 -66.39 -9.65
CA THR A 290 14.61 -66.40 -11.07
C THR A 290 13.58 -67.47 -11.42
N VAL A 291 13.47 -68.55 -10.64
CA VAL A 291 12.47 -69.63 -10.89
C VAL A 291 11.05 -69.21 -10.47
N VAL A 292 10.91 -68.36 -9.45
CA VAL A 292 9.59 -67.91 -8.97
C VAL A 292 8.94 -66.90 -9.95
N VAL A 293 9.74 -66.06 -10.62
CA VAL A 293 9.22 -65.07 -11.59
C VAL A 293 8.71 -65.74 -12.88
N PHE A 294 9.29 -66.87 -13.30
CA PHE A 294 8.85 -67.58 -14.51
C PHE A 294 7.55 -68.40 -14.32
N LEU A 295 7.24 -68.86 -13.11
CA LEU A 295 5.99 -69.57 -12.84
C LEU A 295 4.78 -68.65 -12.67
N TRP A 296 5.00 -67.37 -12.32
CA TRP A 296 3.89 -66.41 -12.19
C TRP A 296 3.40 -65.87 -13.54
N ARG A 297 4.29 -65.73 -14.53
CA ARG A 297 3.92 -65.22 -15.87
C ARG A 297 3.17 -66.19 -16.79
N ARG A 298 3.00 -67.46 -16.40
CA ARG A 298 2.30 -68.47 -17.24
C ARG A 298 0.81 -68.60 -16.94
N LYS A 299 0.28 -67.91 -15.93
CA LYS A 299 -1.13 -68.02 -15.50
C LYS A 299 -2.07 -66.97 -16.10
N GLU A 300 -1.56 -65.98 -16.85
CA GLU A 300 -2.36 -64.89 -17.42
C GLU A 300 -2.67 -65.03 -18.93
N SER A 301 -2.37 -66.17 -19.56
CA SER A 301 -2.65 -66.38 -21.00
C SER A 301 -3.84 -67.30 -21.29
N LEU A 302 -4.63 -67.67 -20.28
CA LEU A 302 -5.85 -68.49 -20.43
C LEU A 302 -6.96 -67.95 -19.50
N ALA A 303 -7.42 -66.74 -19.79
CA ALA A 303 -8.70 -66.18 -19.37
C ALA A 303 -9.13 -65.12 -20.37
#